data_AF-A0A817JYN7-F1
#
_entry.id   AF-A0A817JYN7-F1
#
_cell.length_a   1.000
_cell.length_b   1.000
_cell.length_c   1.000
_cell.angle_alpha   90.00
_cell.angle_beta   90.00
_cell.angle_gamma   90.00
#
_symmetry.space_group_name_H-M   'P 1'
#
loop_
_entity.id
_entity.type
_entity.pdbx_description
1 polymer ?
#
loop_
_entity_poly.entity_id
_entity_poly.type
_entity_poly.pdbx_seq_one_letter_code
_entity_poly.pdbx_strand_id
1 'polypeptide(L)'
;MTKASVRAMDAAQQFLCEKEIPVPEKFVITGGSKRGWTTYFDRYHNVTLCQFQGADDEFFLSDSEDYFWNDLQKATGGSYLYRIPNTDHGATGVFDSLESFYFSICEQQVLPSWTWTRTINGTHGQIRANVSVGDGHPSPINVTVYQAQTVTGTKRDFRAAKLDPTTGQIVVNPVKWVEMKENMEIIGQSSIIYTYTAPMPPDGYWYGIFMQATFPGPHGTALNLTTETLIIPNTFPVGPCSGEQCYGNLV
;
A
#
# COMPACT_ATOMS: atom_id res chain seq x y z
N MET A 1 -1.23 20.06 -9.45
CA MET A 1 -2.42 19.85 -8.60
C MET A 1 -2.18 20.31 -7.17
N THR A 2 -1.03 20.03 -6.54
CA THR A 2 -0.66 20.50 -5.19
C THR A 2 -0.93 21.98 -4.89
N LYS A 3 -0.45 22.90 -5.75
CA LYS A 3 -0.64 24.35 -5.53
C LYS A 3 -2.12 24.75 -5.54
N ALA A 4 -2.94 24.09 -6.37
CA ALA A 4 -4.37 24.37 -6.42
C ALA A 4 -5.08 23.93 -5.13
N SER A 5 -4.71 22.77 -4.58
CA SER A 5 -5.26 22.31 -3.29
C SER A 5 -4.89 23.24 -2.14
N VAL A 6 -3.65 23.76 -2.09
CA VAL A 6 -3.26 24.80 -1.11
C VAL A 6 -4.07 26.07 -1.27
N ARG A 7 -4.23 26.57 -2.50
CA ARG A 7 -5.06 27.76 -2.76
C ARG A 7 -6.52 27.57 -2.39
N ALA A 8 -7.05 26.35 -2.52
CA ALA A 8 -8.41 26.04 -2.08
C ALA A 8 -8.54 26.13 -0.55
N MET A 9 -7.55 25.67 0.21
CA MET A 9 -7.52 25.81 1.68
C MET A 9 -7.41 27.29 2.09
N ASP A 10 -6.47 28.03 1.49
CA ASP A 10 -6.32 29.49 1.72
C ASP A 10 -7.64 30.23 1.48
N ALA A 11 -8.29 29.96 0.34
CA ALA A 11 -9.55 30.60 -0.04
C ALA A 11 -10.70 30.23 0.90
N ALA A 12 -10.79 28.96 1.33
CA ALA A 12 -11.79 28.52 2.28
C ALA A 12 -11.63 29.22 3.64
N GLN A 13 -10.41 29.31 4.16
CA GLN A 13 -10.14 30.00 5.43
C GLN A 13 -10.47 31.50 5.33
N GLN A 14 -10.03 32.15 4.26
CA GLN A 14 -10.32 33.57 4.03
C GLN A 14 -11.84 33.81 3.98
N PHE A 15 -12.57 33.03 3.19
CA PHE A 15 -14.02 33.17 3.07
C PHE A 15 -14.73 32.99 4.43
N LEU A 16 -14.37 31.98 5.21
CA LEU A 16 -14.98 31.73 6.52
C LEU A 16 -14.67 32.86 7.50
N CYS A 17 -13.45 33.38 7.47
CA CYS A 17 -13.05 34.55 8.27
C CYS A 17 -13.90 35.78 7.92
N GLU A 18 -14.09 36.09 6.63
CA GLU A 18 -14.92 37.21 6.16
C GLU A 18 -16.40 37.05 6.51
N LYS A 19 -16.88 35.83 6.70
CA LYS A 19 -18.27 35.52 7.11
C LYS A 19 -18.45 35.39 8.62
N GLU A 20 -17.40 35.62 9.41
CA GLU A 20 -17.41 35.43 10.87
C GLU A 20 -17.84 34.00 11.28
N ILE A 21 -17.53 33.02 10.42
CA ILE A 21 -17.76 31.59 10.69
C ILE A 21 -16.44 30.99 11.23
N PRO A 22 -16.48 30.05 12.20
CA PRO A 22 -15.28 29.38 12.70
C PRO A 22 -14.37 28.86 11.58
N VAL A 23 -13.12 29.29 11.60
CA VAL A 23 -12.12 28.98 10.56
C VAL A 23 -11.40 27.68 10.92
N PRO A 24 -11.27 26.72 9.99
CA PRO A 24 -10.53 25.50 10.24
C PRO A 24 -9.03 25.77 10.36
N GLU A 25 -8.41 25.19 11.40
CA GLU A 25 -6.96 25.28 11.63
C GLU A 25 -6.19 24.09 11.02
N LYS A 26 -6.88 22.97 10.79
CA LYS A 26 -6.30 21.72 10.32
C LYS A 26 -7.08 21.20 9.12
N PHE A 27 -6.37 20.59 8.18
CA PHE A 27 -6.94 19.98 6.99
C PHE A 27 -6.43 18.55 6.86
N VAL A 28 -7.31 17.64 6.46
CA VAL A 28 -6.96 16.31 5.96
C VAL A 28 -7.21 16.32 4.46
N ILE A 29 -6.26 15.78 3.69
CA ILE A 29 -6.33 15.77 2.23
C ILE A 29 -6.31 14.32 1.76
N THR A 30 -7.14 14.01 0.76
CA THR A 30 -7.21 12.70 0.13
C THR A 30 -7.31 12.86 -1.39
N GLY A 31 -6.96 11.81 -2.13
CA GLY A 31 -7.06 11.78 -3.58
C GLY A 31 -6.88 10.36 -4.13
N GLY A 32 -7.73 9.99 -5.10
CA GLY A 32 -7.64 8.71 -5.80
C GLY A 32 -6.78 8.77 -7.06
N SER A 33 -6.13 7.66 -7.39
CA SER A 33 -5.31 7.49 -8.61
C SER A 33 -4.18 8.54 -8.67
N LYS A 34 -3.92 9.12 -9.85
CA LYS A 34 -2.89 10.16 -10.04
C LYS A 34 -3.05 11.35 -9.09
N ARG A 35 -4.27 11.63 -8.61
CA ARG A 35 -4.50 12.73 -7.64
C ARG A 35 -3.88 12.43 -6.28
N GLY A 36 -3.83 11.16 -5.85
CA GLY A 36 -3.17 10.75 -4.61
C GLY A 36 -1.64 10.86 -4.69
N TRP A 37 -1.06 10.55 -5.85
CA TRP A 37 0.38 10.67 -6.10
C TRP A 37 0.87 12.11 -6.28
N THR A 38 0.05 12.96 -6.88
CA THR A 38 0.40 14.35 -7.14
C THR A 38 0.00 15.29 -6.01
N THR A 39 -0.41 14.75 -4.86
CA THR A 39 -0.67 15.51 -3.65
C THR A 39 0.66 15.72 -2.91
N TYR A 40 1.22 16.92 -2.88
CA TYR A 40 2.10 17.36 -1.77
C TYR A 40 3.55 16.83 -1.65
N PHE A 41 4.20 16.35 -2.71
CA PHE A 41 5.63 15.97 -2.63
C PHE A 41 6.52 17.01 -1.91
N ASP A 42 6.45 18.29 -2.33
CA ASP A 42 7.22 19.39 -1.72
C ASP A 42 6.79 19.80 -0.30
N ARG A 43 5.71 19.20 0.22
CA ARG A 43 5.06 19.53 1.50
C ARG A 43 4.87 18.29 2.38
N TYR A 44 5.39 17.13 1.97
CA TYR A 44 5.30 15.89 2.73
C TYR A 44 6.13 15.89 4.01
N HIS A 45 6.83 16.98 4.33
CA HIS A 45 7.55 17.10 5.58
C HIS A 45 6.60 17.09 6.77
N ASN A 46 6.79 16.12 7.68
CA ASN A 46 6.07 15.99 8.94
C ASN A 46 4.55 15.81 8.78
N VAL A 47 4.09 15.11 7.73
CA VAL A 47 2.69 14.73 7.57
C VAL A 47 2.52 13.22 7.74
N THR A 48 1.51 12.81 8.49
CA THR A 48 1.15 11.39 8.55
C THR A 48 0.37 11.01 7.30
N LEU A 49 0.87 10.05 6.54
CA LEU A 49 0.28 9.61 5.28
C LEU A 49 -0.11 8.13 5.36
N CYS A 50 -1.25 7.78 4.79
CA CYS A 50 -1.64 6.39 4.53
C CYS A 50 -2.02 6.22 3.05
N GLN A 51 -1.34 5.30 2.37
CA GLN A 51 -1.61 4.94 0.99
C GLN A 51 -2.57 3.73 0.96
N PHE A 52 -3.65 3.87 0.20
CA PHE A 52 -4.62 2.79 -0.03
C PHE A 52 -4.53 2.36 -1.50
N GLN A 53 -4.32 1.07 -1.75
CA GLN A 53 -4.09 0.57 -3.10
C GLN A 53 -4.63 -0.85 -3.29
N GLY A 54 -5.27 -1.11 -4.43
CA GLY A 54 -5.64 -2.47 -4.81
C GLY A 54 -4.41 -3.34 -5.05
N ALA A 55 -4.41 -4.57 -4.52
CA ALA A 55 -3.30 -5.51 -4.74
C ALA A 55 -3.17 -5.93 -6.21
N ASP A 56 -4.26 -5.81 -6.96
CA ASP A 56 -4.46 -6.24 -8.34
C ASP A 56 -4.78 -5.05 -9.27
N ASP A 57 -4.36 -3.84 -8.90
CA ASP A 57 -4.57 -2.59 -9.66
C ASP A 57 -3.87 -2.62 -11.04
N GLU A 58 -4.60 -2.21 -12.08
CA GLU A 58 -4.16 -2.23 -13.48
C GLU A 58 -3.11 -1.17 -13.84
N PHE A 59 -3.04 -0.08 -13.06
CA PHE A 59 -2.23 1.10 -13.33
C PHE A 59 -1.07 1.26 -12.35
N PHE A 60 -1.30 0.91 -11.09
CA PHE A 60 -0.33 0.99 -10.01
C PHE A 60 -0.05 -0.42 -9.51
N LEU A 61 1.02 -1.03 -10.04
CA LEU A 61 1.35 -2.42 -9.74
C LEU A 61 1.67 -2.62 -8.25
N SER A 62 1.45 -3.83 -7.74
CA SER A 62 1.57 -4.18 -6.32
C SER A 62 2.98 -3.95 -5.75
N ASP A 63 3.99 -3.92 -6.61
CA ASP A 63 5.40 -3.68 -6.30
C ASP A 63 5.87 -2.26 -6.65
N SER A 64 4.95 -1.33 -6.97
CA SER A 64 5.32 0.05 -7.30
C SER A 64 6.07 0.74 -6.15
N GLU A 65 5.75 0.38 -4.91
CA GLU A 65 6.40 0.90 -3.70
C GLU A 65 7.91 0.64 -3.66
N ASP A 66 8.41 -0.40 -4.33
CA ASP A 66 9.86 -0.71 -4.38
C ASP A 66 10.70 0.45 -4.91
N TYR A 67 10.10 1.34 -5.70
CA TYR A 67 10.78 2.46 -6.34
C TYR A 67 10.80 3.74 -5.50
N PHE A 68 9.89 3.91 -4.53
CA PHE A 68 9.73 5.19 -3.83
C PHE A 68 9.42 5.09 -2.33
N TRP A 69 9.04 3.93 -1.79
CA TRP A 69 8.56 3.81 -0.41
C TRP A 69 9.59 4.27 0.62
N ASN A 70 10.85 3.89 0.43
CA ASN A 70 11.94 4.32 1.32
C ASN A 70 12.12 5.85 1.33
N ASP A 71 11.97 6.50 0.17
CA ASP A 71 12.09 7.95 0.09
C ASP A 71 10.84 8.65 0.63
N LEU A 72 9.66 8.05 0.45
CA LEU A 72 8.41 8.51 1.05
C LEU A 72 8.46 8.46 2.59
N GLN A 73 8.91 7.34 3.16
CA GLN A 73 9.09 7.17 4.62
C GLN A 73 10.02 8.24 5.20
N LYS A 74 11.15 8.51 4.52
CA LYS A 74 12.09 9.57 4.94
C LYS A 74 11.47 10.95 4.83
N ALA A 75 10.71 11.23 3.77
CA ALA A 75 10.09 12.52 3.55
C ALA A 75 9.02 12.84 4.60
N THR A 76 8.23 11.84 5.01
CA THR A 76 7.10 12.02 5.92
C THR A 76 7.44 11.83 7.40
N GLY A 77 8.55 11.14 7.72
CA GLY A 77 8.85 10.73 9.10
C GLY A 77 8.02 9.53 9.56
N GLY A 78 7.36 8.84 8.63
CA GLY A 78 6.46 7.72 8.88
C GLY A 78 5.29 7.72 7.91
N SER A 79 5.10 6.62 7.18
CA SER A 79 3.96 6.41 6.28
C SER A 79 3.35 5.03 6.46
N TYR A 80 2.07 4.92 6.14
CA TYR A 80 1.26 3.71 6.25
C TYR A 80 0.80 3.24 4.89
N LEU A 81 0.64 1.93 4.73
CA LEU A 81 0.22 1.29 3.49
C LEU A 81 -0.94 0.36 3.83
N TYR A 82 -1.99 0.38 3.03
CA TYR A 82 -3.04 -0.62 3.05
C TYR A 82 -3.29 -1.12 1.62
N ARG A 83 -2.82 -2.35 1.38
CA ARG A 83 -3.05 -3.08 0.15
C ARG A 83 -4.30 -3.94 0.26
N ILE A 84 -5.26 -3.72 -0.63
CA ILE A 84 -6.59 -4.33 -0.56
C ILE A 84 -6.69 -5.48 -1.57
N PRO A 85 -6.85 -6.74 -1.12
CA PRO A 85 -6.83 -7.90 -2.01
C PRO A 85 -8.08 -7.98 -2.89
N ASN A 86 -7.90 -8.20 -4.20
CA ASN A 86 -8.97 -8.50 -5.16
C ASN A 86 -9.97 -7.34 -5.38
N THR A 87 -9.46 -6.12 -5.54
CA THR A 87 -10.28 -4.90 -5.60
C THR A 87 -10.01 -4.00 -6.80
N ASP A 88 -9.11 -4.41 -7.69
CA ASP A 88 -8.69 -3.64 -8.87
C ASP A 88 -8.30 -2.18 -8.55
N HIS A 89 -8.25 -1.31 -9.56
CA HIS A 89 -7.98 0.12 -9.38
C HIS A 89 -9.05 0.86 -8.54
N GLY A 90 -10.26 0.31 -8.46
CA GLY A 90 -11.38 0.85 -7.71
C GLY A 90 -11.20 0.80 -6.20
N ALA A 91 -10.34 -0.11 -5.70
CA ALA A 91 -10.01 -0.24 -4.28
C ALA A 91 -11.26 -0.34 -3.38
N THR A 92 -12.27 -1.11 -3.82
CA THR A 92 -13.52 -1.27 -3.08
C THR A 92 -13.29 -1.83 -1.67
N GLY A 93 -14.03 -1.36 -0.67
CA GLY A 93 -13.85 -1.83 0.72
C GLY A 93 -12.79 -1.08 1.53
N VAL A 94 -12.33 0.08 1.03
CA VAL A 94 -11.36 0.95 1.72
C VAL A 94 -11.92 1.71 2.93
N PHE A 95 -13.25 1.92 2.97
CA PHE A 95 -13.87 2.92 3.85
C PHE A 95 -13.62 2.69 5.34
N ASP A 96 -13.75 1.46 5.85
CA ASP A 96 -13.56 1.17 7.28
C ASP A 96 -12.17 1.60 7.75
N SER A 97 -11.14 1.26 6.97
CA SER A 97 -9.75 1.59 7.30
C SER A 97 -9.42 3.05 7.04
N LEU A 98 -10.05 3.66 6.03
CA LEU A 98 -9.92 5.09 5.73
C LEU A 98 -10.53 5.94 6.86
N GLU A 99 -11.72 5.57 7.32
CA GLU A 99 -12.42 6.21 8.44
C GLU A 99 -11.61 6.06 9.73
N SER A 100 -11.11 4.84 9.99
CA SER A 100 -10.26 4.58 11.15
C SER A 100 -9.00 5.45 11.15
N PHE A 101 -8.31 5.54 10.01
CA PHE A 101 -7.14 6.40 9.87
C PHE A 101 -7.51 7.88 10.04
N TYR A 102 -8.59 8.35 9.39
CA TYR A 102 -9.06 9.73 9.48
C TYR A 102 -9.32 10.15 10.93
N PHE A 103 -10.12 9.38 11.68
CA PHE A 103 -10.41 9.69 13.08
C PHE A 103 -9.15 9.62 13.95
N SER A 104 -8.27 8.65 13.68
CA SER A 104 -6.99 8.56 14.41
C SER A 104 -6.15 9.84 14.27
N ILE A 105 -6.12 10.44 13.07
CA ILE A 105 -5.46 11.73 12.84
C ILE A 105 -6.20 12.88 13.53
N CYS A 106 -7.51 12.99 13.35
CA CYS A 106 -8.30 14.07 13.93
C CYS A 106 -8.25 14.12 15.46
N GLU A 107 -8.24 12.94 16.09
CA GLU A 107 -8.26 12.77 17.54
C GLU A 107 -6.87 12.62 18.15
N GLN A 108 -5.81 12.69 17.32
CA GLN A 108 -4.42 12.60 17.77
C GLN A 108 -4.13 11.29 18.52
N GLN A 109 -4.68 10.19 18.01
CA GLN A 109 -4.41 8.86 18.55
C GLN A 109 -2.95 8.45 18.32
N VAL A 110 -2.41 7.64 19.22
CA VAL A 110 -1.13 6.96 18.98
C VAL A 110 -1.36 5.88 17.93
N LEU A 111 -0.78 6.05 16.74
CA LEU A 111 -0.95 5.12 15.62
C LEU A 111 -0.13 3.85 15.83
N PRO A 112 -0.47 2.73 15.15
CA PRO A 112 0.30 1.49 15.24
C PRO A 112 1.77 1.65 14.86
N SER A 113 2.64 0.93 15.57
CA SER A 113 3.99 0.61 15.08
C SER A 113 3.89 -0.59 14.16
N TRP A 114 4.18 -0.40 12.87
CA TRP A 114 4.13 -1.44 11.86
C TRP A 114 5.30 -1.29 10.90
N THR A 115 6.33 -2.10 11.10
CA THR A 115 7.56 -2.06 10.31
C THR A 115 7.89 -3.45 9.79
N TRP A 116 8.62 -3.57 8.69
CA TRP A 116 8.94 -4.88 8.12
C TRP A 116 10.27 -4.90 7.39
N THR A 117 10.78 -6.11 7.18
CA THR A 117 11.82 -6.40 6.19
C THR A 117 11.36 -7.50 5.23
N ARG A 118 11.89 -7.45 4.01
CA ARG A 118 11.67 -8.42 2.95
C ARG A 118 13.01 -9.01 2.54
N THR A 119 13.13 -10.33 2.50
CA THR A 119 14.35 -11.02 2.06
C THR A 119 14.02 -12.14 1.07
N ILE A 120 14.96 -12.42 0.19
CA ILE A 120 14.86 -13.49 -0.82
C ILE A 120 16.21 -14.20 -0.86
N ASN A 121 16.20 -15.52 -0.86
CA ASN A 121 17.35 -16.35 -1.21
C ASN A 121 16.98 -17.36 -2.29
N GLY A 122 17.89 -18.27 -2.66
CA GLY A 122 17.66 -19.23 -3.75
C GLY A 122 16.53 -20.25 -3.51
N THR A 123 15.96 -20.32 -2.31
CA THR A 123 14.96 -21.35 -1.93
C THR A 123 13.64 -20.77 -1.45
N HIS A 124 13.65 -19.58 -0.84
CA HIS A 124 12.45 -18.96 -0.29
C HIS A 124 12.53 -17.42 -0.26
N GLY A 125 11.36 -16.81 -0.16
CA GLY A 125 11.18 -15.43 0.28
C GLY A 125 10.68 -15.37 1.71
N GLN A 126 10.99 -14.29 2.42
CA GLN A 126 10.53 -14.06 3.78
C GLN A 126 10.08 -12.61 3.99
N ILE A 127 8.97 -12.45 4.70
CA ILE A 127 8.53 -11.18 5.28
C ILE A 127 8.66 -11.30 6.79
N ARG A 128 9.33 -10.34 7.42
CA ARG A 128 9.43 -10.22 8.88
C ARG A 128 8.85 -8.88 9.29
N ALA A 129 7.64 -8.89 9.84
CA ALA A 129 6.97 -7.71 10.34
C ALA A 129 7.13 -7.57 11.86
N ASN A 130 7.23 -6.35 12.35
CA ASN A 130 7.47 -6.02 13.75
C ASN A 130 6.47 -4.98 14.25
N VAL A 131 5.88 -5.26 15.41
CA VAL A 131 4.98 -4.39 16.15
C VAL A 131 5.63 -4.04 17.48
N SER A 132 5.88 -2.75 17.71
CA SER A 132 6.20 -2.25 19.05
C SER A 132 4.93 -2.23 19.90
N VAL A 133 4.96 -2.87 21.07
CA VAL A 133 3.83 -2.89 22.01
C VAL A 133 4.03 -1.98 23.24
N GLY A 134 4.98 -1.04 23.15
CA GLY A 134 5.24 0.01 24.14
C GLY A 134 4.61 1.36 23.77
N ASP A 135 4.73 2.34 24.66
CA ASP A 135 4.43 3.76 24.41
C ASP A 135 3.00 4.08 23.91
N GLY A 136 2.03 3.22 24.24
CA GLY A 136 0.63 3.41 23.86
C GLY A 136 0.28 2.96 22.44
N HIS A 137 1.21 2.36 21.71
CA HIS A 137 0.92 1.77 20.40
C HIS A 137 -0.09 0.60 20.54
N PRO A 138 -1.17 0.57 19.73
CA PRO A 138 -2.14 -0.52 19.79
C PRO A 138 -1.53 -1.83 19.29
N SER A 139 -1.90 -2.94 19.93
CA SER A 139 -1.61 -4.29 19.41
C SER A 139 -2.58 -4.66 18.29
N PRO A 140 -2.14 -5.46 17.29
CA PRO A 140 -3.05 -5.94 16.25
C PRO A 140 -4.06 -6.95 16.82
N ILE A 141 -5.30 -6.86 16.34
CA ILE A 141 -6.38 -7.83 16.54
C ILE A 141 -6.03 -9.15 15.86
N ASN A 142 -5.53 -9.07 14.62
CA ASN A 142 -5.03 -10.21 13.86
C ASN A 142 -3.92 -9.77 12.91
N VAL A 143 -3.16 -10.76 12.44
CA VAL A 143 -2.24 -10.62 11.33
C VAL A 143 -2.56 -11.75 10.35
N THR A 144 -2.66 -11.42 9.07
CA THR A 144 -3.01 -12.34 7.98
C THR A 144 -1.99 -12.19 6.86
N VAL A 145 -1.65 -13.29 6.21
CA VAL A 145 -0.81 -13.27 4.99
C VAL A 145 -1.71 -13.45 3.77
N TYR A 146 -1.54 -12.58 2.78
CA TYR A 146 -2.13 -12.76 1.45
C TYR A 146 -1.06 -13.18 0.46
N GLN A 147 -1.39 -14.17 -0.36
CA GLN A 147 -0.54 -14.62 -1.45
C GLN A 147 -1.35 -14.74 -2.75
N ALA A 148 -0.72 -14.39 -3.87
CA ALA A 148 -1.24 -14.64 -5.20
C ALA A 148 -0.18 -15.34 -6.05
N GLN A 149 -0.60 -16.22 -6.97
CA GLN A 149 0.25 -16.81 -8.00
C GLN A 149 -0.16 -16.29 -9.37
N THR A 150 0.82 -15.99 -10.23
CA THR A 150 0.57 -15.67 -11.64
C THR A 150 -0.04 -16.85 -12.39
N VAL A 151 -0.79 -16.57 -13.46
CA VAL A 151 -1.49 -17.61 -14.25
C VAL A 151 -0.54 -18.33 -15.22
N THR A 152 0.43 -17.62 -15.78
CA THR A 152 1.30 -18.12 -16.86
C THR A 152 2.75 -17.97 -16.51
N GLY A 153 3.58 -18.92 -16.97
CA GLY A 153 5.02 -18.91 -16.79
C GLY A 153 5.79 -17.81 -17.53
N THR A 154 5.09 -16.99 -18.33
CA THR A 154 5.69 -16.03 -19.27
C THR A 154 5.45 -14.57 -18.90
N LYS A 155 4.61 -14.31 -17.89
CA LYS A 155 4.21 -12.96 -17.48
C LYS A 155 4.11 -12.87 -15.98
N ARG A 156 4.80 -11.88 -15.42
CA ARG A 156 4.61 -11.42 -14.05
C ARG A 156 3.46 -10.40 -14.02
N ASP A 157 2.23 -10.91 -13.96
CA ASP A 157 1.02 -10.09 -14.10
C ASP A 157 -0.01 -10.42 -13.00
N PHE A 158 -0.09 -9.56 -11.99
CA PHE A 158 -1.01 -9.66 -10.85
C PHE A 158 -2.27 -8.80 -10.99
N ARG A 159 -2.44 -8.09 -12.11
CA ARG A 159 -3.58 -7.18 -12.34
C ARG A 159 -4.89 -7.97 -12.38
N ALA A 160 -6.01 -7.34 -12.02
CA ALA A 160 -7.34 -7.95 -12.04
C ALA A 160 -7.87 -8.16 -13.46
N ALA A 161 -7.51 -7.26 -14.38
CA ALA A 161 -7.89 -7.33 -15.78
C ALA A 161 -6.71 -7.07 -16.73
N LYS A 162 -6.82 -7.60 -17.95
CA LYS A 162 -5.84 -7.42 -19.03
C LYS A 162 -6.55 -7.31 -20.38
N LEU A 163 -5.86 -6.73 -21.36
CA LEU A 163 -6.34 -6.72 -22.73
C LEU A 163 -6.05 -8.06 -23.39
N ASP A 164 -7.05 -8.65 -24.06
CA ASP A 164 -6.84 -9.74 -24.99
C ASP A 164 -6.26 -9.16 -26.30
N PRO A 165 -5.03 -9.54 -26.69
CA PRO A 165 -4.39 -9.00 -27.89
C PRO A 165 -5.08 -9.40 -29.19
N THR A 166 -5.90 -10.46 -29.20
CA THR A 166 -6.59 -10.96 -30.39
C THR A 166 -7.89 -10.20 -30.62
N THR A 167 -8.65 -9.97 -29.56
CA THR A 167 -9.99 -9.37 -29.64
C THR A 167 -10.00 -7.88 -29.29
N GLY A 168 -8.93 -7.38 -28.64
CA GLY A 168 -8.88 -6.02 -28.10
C GLY A 168 -9.84 -5.78 -26.94
N GLN A 169 -10.44 -6.83 -26.38
CA GLN A 169 -11.38 -6.73 -25.27
C GLN A 169 -10.66 -6.83 -23.93
N ILE A 170 -11.21 -6.17 -22.91
CA ILE A 170 -10.76 -6.34 -21.53
C ILE A 170 -11.28 -7.70 -21.04
N VAL A 171 -10.37 -8.55 -20.56
CA VAL A 171 -10.66 -9.85 -19.98
C VAL A 171 -10.15 -9.91 -18.54
N VAL A 172 -10.87 -10.65 -17.70
CA VAL A 172 -10.45 -10.90 -16.31
C VAL A 172 -9.16 -11.72 -16.32
N ASN A 173 -8.19 -11.29 -15.53
CA ASN A 173 -7.01 -12.09 -15.22
C ASN A 173 -7.32 -12.90 -13.94
N PRO A 174 -7.37 -14.23 -14.00
CA PRO A 174 -7.86 -15.05 -12.89
C PRO A 174 -6.81 -15.23 -11.77
N VAL A 175 -6.03 -14.19 -11.48
CA VAL A 175 -5.17 -14.13 -10.30
C VAL A 175 -6.01 -13.75 -9.10
N LYS A 176 -5.82 -14.45 -7.98
CA LYS A 176 -6.50 -14.15 -6.71
C LYS A 176 -5.49 -14.05 -5.59
N TRP A 177 -5.62 -13.00 -4.81
CA TRP A 177 -4.95 -12.81 -3.53
C TRP A 177 -5.74 -13.58 -2.48
N VAL A 178 -5.22 -14.71 -2.04
CA VAL A 178 -5.86 -15.61 -1.09
C VAL A 178 -5.20 -15.50 0.27
N GLU A 179 -6.00 -15.62 1.32
CA GLU A 179 -5.51 -15.72 2.69
C GLU A 179 -4.80 -17.07 2.90
N MET A 180 -3.56 -17.01 3.40
CA MET A 180 -2.76 -18.19 3.73
C MET A 180 -3.04 -18.60 5.17
N LYS A 181 -3.35 -19.89 5.37
CA LYS A 181 -3.65 -20.48 6.69
C LYS A 181 -2.40 -20.98 7.44
N GLU A 182 -1.22 -20.73 6.89
CA GLU A 182 0.05 -21.26 7.41
C GLU A 182 0.50 -20.53 8.67
N ASN A 183 1.25 -21.24 9.52
CA ASN A 183 1.67 -20.75 10.83
C ASN A 183 2.71 -19.64 10.67
N MET A 184 2.37 -18.42 11.10
CA MET A 184 3.37 -17.38 11.36
C MET A 184 4.09 -17.68 12.67
N GLU A 185 5.41 -17.54 12.66
CA GLU A 185 6.19 -17.62 13.89
C GLU A 185 6.10 -16.29 14.64
N ILE A 186 5.74 -16.38 15.92
CA ILE A 186 5.61 -15.24 16.82
C ILE A 186 6.71 -15.32 17.88
N ILE A 187 7.56 -14.29 17.94
CA ILE A 187 8.58 -14.14 18.98
C ILE A 187 8.23 -12.92 19.83
N GLY A 188 8.02 -13.13 21.13
CA GLY A 188 7.54 -12.08 22.05
C GLY A 188 8.55 -11.70 23.14
N GLN A 189 8.82 -10.39 23.26
CA GLN A 189 9.28 -9.70 24.48
C GLN A 189 8.59 -8.31 24.58
N SER A 190 9.31 -7.21 24.29
CA SER A 190 8.81 -5.82 24.21
C SER A 190 8.29 -5.42 22.81
N SER A 191 8.46 -6.31 21.84
CA SER A 191 7.97 -6.20 20.48
C SER A 191 7.44 -7.57 20.03
N ILE A 192 6.41 -7.58 19.19
CA ILE A 192 5.86 -8.79 18.58
C ILE A 192 6.39 -8.88 17.16
N ILE A 193 7.10 -9.96 16.85
CA ILE A 193 7.65 -10.20 15.52
C ILE A 193 6.85 -11.31 14.86
N TYR A 194 6.30 -11.02 13.68
CA TYR A 194 5.61 -11.97 12.80
C TYR A 194 6.53 -12.32 11.63
N THR A 195 6.78 -13.61 11.42
CA THR A 195 7.60 -14.09 10.31
C THR A 195 6.79 -15.04 9.43
N TYR A 196 6.78 -14.78 8.12
CA TYR A 196 6.23 -15.67 7.10
C TYR A 196 7.30 -15.99 6.06
N THR A 197 7.45 -17.28 5.76
CA THR A 197 8.41 -17.79 4.78
C THR A 197 7.66 -18.57 3.71
N ALA A 198 7.82 -18.18 2.46
CA ALA A 198 7.22 -18.84 1.30
C ALA A 198 8.30 -19.50 0.45
N PRO A 199 8.15 -20.77 0.04
CA PRO A 199 9.05 -21.39 -0.92
C PRO A 199 8.98 -20.68 -2.28
N MET A 200 10.00 -20.86 -3.10
CA MET A 200 9.93 -20.41 -4.49
C MET A 200 8.74 -21.04 -5.23
N PRO A 201 8.07 -20.29 -6.12
CA PRO A 201 7.04 -20.85 -6.98
C PRO A 201 7.64 -21.84 -7.98
N PRO A 202 6.81 -22.65 -8.67
CA PRO A 202 7.26 -23.45 -9.80
C PRO A 202 7.96 -22.60 -10.87
N ASP A 203 8.91 -23.19 -11.60
CA ASP A 203 9.69 -22.48 -12.61
C ASP A 203 8.79 -21.71 -13.61
N GLY A 204 9.13 -20.44 -13.83
CA GLY A 204 8.39 -19.52 -14.67
C GLY A 204 7.25 -18.78 -13.96
N TYR A 205 6.85 -19.16 -12.75
CA TYR A 205 5.78 -18.47 -12.02
C TYR A 205 6.33 -17.44 -11.02
N TRP A 206 5.45 -16.56 -10.56
CA TRP A 206 5.73 -15.63 -9.47
C TRP A 206 4.67 -15.75 -8.38
N TYR A 207 5.11 -15.64 -7.14
CA TYR A 207 4.25 -15.31 -6.02
C TYR A 207 4.35 -13.83 -5.69
N GLY A 208 3.21 -13.19 -5.46
CA GLY A 208 3.10 -11.91 -4.77
C GLY A 208 2.60 -12.19 -3.37
N ILE A 209 3.25 -11.64 -2.35
CA ILE A 209 2.96 -11.92 -0.94
C ILE A 209 2.95 -10.60 -0.16
N PHE A 210 2.00 -10.39 0.73
CA PHE A 210 2.08 -9.31 1.73
C PHE A 210 1.41 -9.73 3.04
N MET A 211 1.84 -9.13 4.15
CA MET A 211 1.16 -9.28 5.44
C MET A 211 0.21 -8.12 5.66
N GLN A 212 -0.96 -8.39 6.22
CA GLN A 212 -1.91 -7.42 6.75
C GLN A 212 -2.00 -7.57 8.26
N ALA A 213 -1.92 -6.47 8.99
CA ALA A 213 -2.27 -6.38 10.40
C ALA A 213 -3.53 -5.51 10.56
N THR A 214 -4.50 -6.00 11.34
CA THR A 214 -5.71 -5.26 11.67
C THR A 214 -5.57 -4.70 13.08
N PHE A 215 -5.68 -3.39 13.24
CA PHE A 215 -5.59 -2.70 14.54
C PHE A 215 -6.94 -2.14 14.96
N PRO A 216 -7.22 -2.03 16.27
CA PRO A 216 -8.39 -1.30 16.73
C PRO A 216 -8.25 0.19 16.42
N GLY A 217 -9.34 0.84 16.02
CA GLY A 217 -9.40 2.28 15.81
C GLY A 217 -10.52 2.97 16.58
N PRO A 218 -10.61 4.31 16.49
CA PRO A 218 -11.67 5.09 17.11
C PRO A 218 -13.06 4.65 16.68
N HIS A 219 -14.07 4.89 17.53
CA HIS A 219 -15.48 4.61 17.23
C HIS A 219 -15.80 3.16 16.84
N GLY A 220 -14.96 2.20 17.26
CA GLY A 220 -15.15 0.79 16.92
C GLY A 220 -14.77 0.44 15.47
N THR A 221 -14.09 1.34 14.77
CA THR A 221 -13.51 1.08 13.44
C THR A 221 -12.28 0.17 13.53
N ALA A 222 -11.84 -0.36 12.38
CA ALA A 222 -10.63 -1.16 12.27
C ALA A 222 -9.66 -0.56 11.25
N LEU A 223 -8.40 -0.38 11.66
CA LEU A 223 -7.33 0.11 10.81
C LEU A 223 -6.54 -1.07 10.23
N ASN A 224 -6.69 -1.32 8.94
CA ASN A 224 -5.92 -2.33 8.22
C ASN A 224 -4.64 -1.69 7.67
N LEU A 225 -3.50 -2.31 7.97
CA LEU A 225 -2.19 -1.91 7.48
C LEU A 225 -1.47 -3.11 6.88
N THR A 226 -0.69 -2.90 5.84
CA THR A 226 0.04 -3.96 5.14
C THR A 226 1.51 -3.63 5.00
N THR A 227 2.31 -4.67 4.77
CA THR A 227 3.67 -4.51 4.26
C THR A 227 3.65 -4.15 2.78
N GLU A 228 4.80 -3.75 2.23
CA GLU A 228 5.02 -3.82 0.78
C GLU A 228 4.85 -5.27 0.28
N THR A 229 4.53 -5.43 -1.00
CA THR A 229 4.46 -6.74 -1.63
C THR A 229 5.85 -7.33 -1.83
N LEU A 230 6.08 -8.53 -1.31
CA LEU A 230 7.21 -9.37 -1.67
C LEU A 230 6.87 -10.16 -2.95
N ILE A 231 7.64 -9.95 -4.02
CA ILE A 231 7.56 -10.76 -5.23
C ILE A 231 8.71 -11.77 -5.23
N ILE A 232 8.37 -13.07 -5.35
CA ILE A 232 9.36 -14.14 -5.52
C ILE A 232 9.07 -15.00 -6.75
N PRO A 233 10.09 -15.33 -7.58
CA PRO A 233 11.43 -14.72 -7.57
C PRO A 233 11.35 -13.23 -7.95
N ASN A 234 12.23 -12.37 -7.42
CA ASN A 234 12.26 -10.97 -7.82
C ASN A 234 12.99 -10.79 -9.16
N THR A 235 12.37 -11.29 -10.21
CA THR A 235 12.84 -11.23 -11.60
C THR A 235 11.72 -10.75 -12.51
N PHE A 236 12.09 -10.18 -13.65
CA PHE A 236 11.16 -9.85 -14.72
C PHE A 236 11.21 -10.93 -15.81
N PRO A 237 10.07 -11.20 -16.51
CA PRO A 237 10.04 -12.18 -17.60
C PRO A 237 10.88 -11.75 -18.81
N VAL A 238 11.19 -10.46 -18.91
CA VAL A 238 12.04 -9.86 -19.94
C VAL A 238 13.14 -9.04 -19.28
N GLY A 239 14.33 -9.03 -19.88
CA GLY A 239 15.44 -8.21 -19.43
C GLY A 239 15.16 -6.71 -19.57
N PRO A 240 16.01 -5.85 -18.97
CA PRO A 240 15.90 -4.41 -19.12
C PRO A 240 15.96 -4.01 -20.60
N CYS A 241 15.09 -3.08 -20.99
CA CYS A 241 15.11 -2.51 -22.34
C CYS A 241 16.41 -1.69 -22.52
N SER A 242 17.11 -1.86 -23.64
CA SER A 242 18.29 -1.06 -23.99
C SER A 242 18.26 -0.61 -25.46
N GLY A 243 18.90 0.52 -25.76
CA GLY A 243 18.99 1.13 -27.09
C GLY A 243 17.95 2.23 -27.37
N GLU A 244 18.07 2.88 -28.53
CA GLU A 244 17.24 4.03 -28.90
C GLU A 244 15.74 3.70 -28.97
N GLN A 245 15.39 2.48 -29.41
CA GLN A 245 14.00 2.00 -29.45
C GLN A 245 13.30 1.91 -28.08
N CYS A 246 14.04 2.00 -26.97
CA CYS A 246 13.49 1.94 -25.61
C CYS A 246 13.07 3.31 -25.06
N TYR A 247 13.51 4.41 -25.69
CA TYR A 247 13.06 5.74 -25.29
C TYR A 247 11.70 6.01 -25.92
N GLY A 248 10.69 6.19 -25.08
CA GLY A 248 9.41 6.73 -25.53
C GLY A 248 9.61 8.17 -26.03
N ASN A 249 9.01 8.52 -27.16
CA ASN A 249 8.95 9.91 -27.59
C ASN A 249 7.89 10.63 -26.74
N LEU A 250 8.32 11.66 -26.00
CA LEU A 250 7.40 12.59 -25.38
C LEU A 250 6.78 13.46 -26.48
N VAL A 251 5.46 13.43 -26.60
CA VAL A 251 4.67 14.31 -27.48
C VAL A 251 4.01 15.42 -26.69
#